data_AF-A0A2N2V410-F1
#
_entry.id   AF-A0A2N2V410-F1
#
_cell.length_a   1.000
_cell.length_b   1.000
_cell.length_c   1.000
_cell.angle_alpha   90.00
_cell.angle_beta   90.00
_cell.angle_gamma   90.00
#
_symmetry.space_group_name_H-M   'P 1'
#
loop_
_entity.id
_entity.type
_entity.pdbx_description
1 polymer ?
#
loop_
_entity_poly.entity_id
_entity_poly.type
_entity_poly.pdbx_seq_one_letter_code
_entity_poly.pdbx_strand_id
1 'polypeptide(L)' 'MPAWLTALWNRRMLICIFTGFASGLPLYLLLNLLPAWLKTEGLSLRAIGAFALIQFPYTWKFLWAPLLDRYGIL' A
#
# COMPACT_ATOMS: atom_id res chain seq x y z
N MET A 1 8.35 -5.21 33.95
CA MET A 1 7.67 -4.86 32.69
C MET A 1 7.46 -6.13 31.88
N PRO A 2 6.28 -6.35 31.27
CA PRO A 2 6.04 -7.58 30.53
C PRO A 2 6.92 -7.64 29.27
N ALA A 3 7.45 -8.82 28.95
CA ALA A 3 8.51 -9.02 27.95
C ALA A 3 8.16 -8.53 26.53
N TRP A 4 6.88 -8.49 26.18
CA TRP A 4 6.40 -8.00 24.88
C TRP A 4 6.59 -6.48 24.70
N LEU A 5 6.47 -5.70 25.78
CA LEU A 5 6.73 -4.25 25.73
C LEU A 5 8.21 -3.95 25.53
N THR A 6 9.09 -4.77 26.11
CA THR A 6 10.54 -4.63 25.97
C THR A 6 11.01 -4.93 24.54
N ALA A 7 10.32 -5.85 23.85
CA ALA A 7 10.57 -6.13 22.43
C ALA A 7 10.21 -4.94 21.53
N LEU A 8 9.12 -4.24 21.83
CA LEU A 8 8.72 -3.02 21.09
C LEU A 8 9.69 -1.86 21.33
N TRP A 9 10.28 -1.77 22.52
CA TRP A 9 11.20 -0.70 22.93
C TRP A 9 12.68 -0.97 22.55
N ASN A 10 12.91 -1.59 21.40
CA ASN A 10 14.24 -1.77 20.82
C ASN A 10 14.41 -0.85 19.60
N ARG A 11 15.58 -0.23 19.44
CA ARG A 11 15.94 0.58 18.27
C ARG A 11 15.59 -0.10 16.95
N ARG A 12 15.83 -1.41 16.81
CA ARG A 12 15.50 -2.16 15.59
C ARG A 12 14.00 -2.24 15.34
N MET A 13 13.21 -2.46 16.40
CA MET A 13 11.76 -2.56 16.30
C MET A 13 11.13 -1.21 15.95
N LEU A 14 11.64 -0.12 16.55
CA LEU A 14 11.23 1.24 16.21
C LEU A 14 11.53 1.56 14.74
N ILE A 15 12.71 1.22 14.24
CA ILE A 15 13.04 1.38 12.81
C ILE A 15 12.05 0.60 11.94
N CYS A 16 11.77 -0.68 12.25
CA CYS A 16 10.78 -1.46 11.50
C CYS A 16 9.37 -0.82 11.51
N ILE A 17 8.93 -0.28 12.65
CA ILE A 17 7.63 0.39 12.78
C ILE A 17 7.59 1.65 11.93
N PHE A 18 8.60 2.52 12.03
CA PHE A 18 8.65 3.76 11.24
C PHE A 18 8.82 3.49 9.76
N THR A 19 9.62 2.50 9.36
CA THR A 19 9.78 2.08 7.97
C THR A 19 8.48 1.47 7.43
N GLY A 20 7.78 0.65 8.21
CA GLY A 20 6.46 0.13 7.86
C GLY A 20 5.42 1.24 7.70
N PHE A 21 5.41 2.20 8.62
CA PHE A 21 4.54 3.37 8.56
C PHE A 21 4.83 4.25 7.34
N ALA A 22 6.10 4.60 7.12
CA ALA A 22 6.54 5.43 6.01
C ALA A 22 6.34 4.75 4.64
N SER A 23 6.41 3.42 4.56
CA SER A 23 6.13 2.70 3.31
C SER A 23 4.64 2.54 3.02
N GLY A 24 3.78 2.47 4.04
CA GLY A 24 2.33 2.38 3.87
C GLY A 24 1.63 3.73 3.60
N LEU A 25 2.17 4.82 4.14
CA LEU A 25 1.62 6.17 4.03
C LEU A 25 1.43 6.66 2.57
N PRO A 26 2.43 6.54 1.68
CA PRO A 26 2.33 7.01 0.31
C PRO A 26 1.21 6.30 -0.46
N LEU A 27 1.08 4.98 -0.28
CA LEU A 27 0.03 4.20 -0.93
C LEU A 27 -1.36 4.65 -0.46
N TYR A 28 -1.55 4.79 0.85
CA TYR A 28 -2.83 5.23 1.41
C TYR A 28 -3.19 6.66 0.99
N LEU A 29 -2.21 7.56 0.98
CA LEU A 29 -2.36 8.93 0.47
C LEU A 29 -2.74 8.90 -1.00
N LEU A 30 -2.04 8.14 -1.85
CA LEU A 30 -2.37 8.01 -3.27
C LEU A 30 -3.81 7.53 -3.47
N LEU A 31 -4.24 6.49 -2.76
CA LEU A 31 -5.59 5.93 -2.92
C LEU A 31 -6.71 6.89 -2.49
N ASN A 32 -6.46 7.79 -1.54
CA ASN A 32 -7.49 8.72 -1.02
C ASN A 32 -7.39 10.13 -1.63
N LEU A 33 -6.17 10.65 -1.77
CA LEU A 33 -5.92 12.01 -2.23
C LEU A 33 -6.04 12.12 -3.75
N LEU A 34 -5.68 11.08 -4.51
CA LEU A 34 -5.79 11.10 -5.97
C LEU A 34 -7.25 11.23 -6.43
N PRO A 35 -8.23 10.44 -5.95
CA PRO A 35 -9.64 10.64 -6.28
C PRO A 35 -10.18 12.02 -5.85
N ALA A 36 -9.75 12.51 -4.68
CA ALA A 36 -10.15 13.80 -4.17
C ALA A 36 -9.64 14.95 -5.05
N TRP A 37 -8.38 14.88 -5.50
CA TRP A 37 -7.76 15.88 -6.36
C TRP A 37 -8.31 15.83 -7.79
N LEU A 38 -8.54 14.63 -8.35
CA LEU A 38 -9.19 14.48 -9.65
C LEU A 38 -10.61 15.04 -9.65
N LYS A 39 -11.32 14.94 -8.51
CA LYS A 39 -12.63 15.58 -8.33
C LYS A 39 -12.53 17.11 -8.33
N THR A 40 -11.49 17.69 -7.72
CA THR A 40 -11.29 19.15 -7.73
C THR A 40 -10.90 19.69 -9.11
N GLU A 41 -10.19 18.90 -9.92
CA GLU A 41 -9.87 19.21 -11.32
C GLU A 41 -11.07 19.05 -12.29
N GLY A 42 -12.26 18.71 -11.77
CA GLY A 42 -13.50 18.64 -12.56
C GLY A 42 -13.67 17.37 -13.39
N LEU A 43 -12.89 16.31 -13.14
CA LEU A 43 -13.04 15.04 -13.84
C LEU A 43 -14.34 14.32 -13.45
N SER A 44 -14.92 13.60 -14.43
CA SER A 44 -16.16 12.85 -14.22
C SER A 44 -15.98 11.68 -13.23
N LEU A 45 -17.02 11.36 -12.45
CA LEU A 45 -17.02 10.21 -11.53
C LEU A 45 -16.71 8.88 -12.22
N ARG A 46 -17.02 8.73 -13.51
CA ARG A 46 -16.64 7.54 -14.29
C ARG A 46 -15.13 7.40 -14.43
N ALA A 47 -14.42 8.50 -14.69
CA ALA A 47 -12.97 8.49 -14.77
C ALA A 47 -12.34 8.18 -13.40
N ILE A 48 -12.88 8.76 -12.32
CA ILE A 48 -12.42 8.47 -10.95
C ILE A 48 -12.69 6.99 -10.58
N GLY A 49 -13.85 6.45 -10.95
CA GLY A 49 -14.15 5.02 -10.78
C GLY A 49 -13.22 4.12 -11.59
N ALA A 50 -12.77 4.56 -12.77
CA ALA A 50 -11.79 3.83 -13.56
C ALA A 50 -10.43 3.73 -12.87
N PHE A 51 -10.02 4.70 -12.04
CA PHE A 51 -8.80 4.58 -11.23
C PHE A 51 -8.87 3.44 -10.20
N ALA A 52 -10.06 3.01 -9.77
CA ALA A 52 -10.20 1.82 -8.93
C ALA A 52 -9.70 0.55 -9.64
N LEU A 53 -9.67 0.52 -10.98
CA LEU A 53 -9.13 -0.60 -11.76
C LEU A 53 -7.64 -0.82 -11.51
N ILE A 54 -6.89 0.20 -11.07
CA ILE A 54 -5.46 0.09 -10.72
C ILE A 54 -5.24 -0.87 -9.54
N GLN A 55 -6.26 -1.11 -8.70
CA GLN A 55 -6.18 -2.04 -7.58
C GLN A 55 -6.39 -3.51 -8.00
N PHE A 56 -6.89 -3.79 -9.21
CA PHE A 56 -7.12 -5.18 -9.67
C PHE A 56 -5.87 -6.07 -9.61
N PRO A 57 -4.69 -5.63 -10.09
CA PRO A 57 -3.46 -6.40 -9.95
C PRO A 57 -3.12 -6.70 -8.48
N TYR A 58 -3.37 -5.76 -7.57
CA TYR A 58 -3.15 -5.99 -6.14
C TYR A 58 -4.10 -7.07 -5.58
N THR A 59 -5.38 -7.05 -5.96
CA THR A 59 -6.37 -8.04 -5.52
C THR A 59 -6.13 -9.42 -6.14
N TRP A 60 -5.77 -9.47 -7.42
CA TRP A 60 -5.49 -10.72 -8.15
C TRP A 60 -4.04 -11.20 -8.01
N LYS A 61 -3.31 -10.66 -7.02
CA LYS A 61 -1.99 -11.13 -6.59
C LYS A 61 -1.88 -12.65 -6.56
N PHE A 62 -2.88 -13.36 -6.06
CA PHE A 62 -2.86 -14.82 -5.95
C PHE A 62 -2.72 -15.55 -7.30
N LEU A 63 -3.16 -14.92 -8.39
CA LEU A 63 -3.15 -15.53 -9.72
C LEU A 63 -1.80 -15.34 -10.42
N TRP A 64 -1.20 -14.15 -10.30
CA TRP A 64 0.06 -13.84 -10.98
C TRP A 64 1.31 -14.01 -10.12
N ALA A 65 1.22 -13.93 -8.79
CA ALA A 65 2.38 -14.14 -7.91
C ALA A 65 3.02 -15.51 -8.13
N PRO A 66 2.28 -16.63 -8.22
CA PRO A 66 2.89 -17.95 -8.50
C PRO A 66 3.57 -18.03 -9.86
N LEU A 67 3.05 -17.29 -10.86
CA LEU A 67 3.66 -17.21 -12.18
C LEU A 67 4.98 -16.43 -12.12
N LEU A 68 5.00 -15.28 -11.44
CA LEU A 68 6.21 -14.46 -11.26
C LEU A 68 7.28 -15.16 -10.41
N ASP A 69 6.88 -15.85 -9.34
CA ASP A 69 7.78 -16.63 -8.49
C ASP A 69 8.42 -17.80 -9.27
N ARG A 70 7.73 -18.36 -10.27
CA ARG A 70 8.24 -19.44 -11.13
C ARG A 70 9.30 -18.97 -12.14
N TYR A 71 9.26 -17.70 -12.56
CA TYR A 71 10.21 -17.15 -13.52
C TYR A 71 11.38 -16.39 -12.87
N GLY A 72 11.41 -16.26 -11.54
CA GLY A 72 12.56 -15.73 -10.80
C GLY A 72 12.99 -14.33 -11.24
N ILE A 73 12.03 -13.42 -11.48
CA ILE A 73 12.31 -12.03 -11.91
C ILE A 73 12.48 -11.08 -10.70
N LEU A 74 12.53 -11.62 -9.48
CA LEU A 74 12.75 -10.88 -8.22
C LEU A 74 13.92 -11.47 -7.42
#